data_AF-A0A7G2JZE1-F1
#
_entry.id   AF-A0A7G2JZE1-F1
#
_cell.length_a   1.000
_cell.length_b   1.000
_cell.length_c   1.000
_cell.angle_alpha   90.00
_cell.angle_beta   90.00
_cell.angle_gamma   90.00
#
_symmetry.space_group_name_H-M   'P 1'
#
loop_
_entity.id
_entity.type
_entity.pdbx_description
1 polymer ?
#
loop_
_entity_poly.entity_id
_entity_poly.type
_entity_poly.pdbx_seq_one_letter_code
_entity_poly.pdbx_strand_id
1 'polypeptide(L)'
;MSSAFVITGLGKRIAYHMIGAMGSTTLRLGYVTMFLDLLLSPATPSNTARSGGIIFPIINSVVVALGSDPEKSPKKAGRYLMMNVYMVVKTTSYIFLTAMAPNALALSLMAP
;
A
#
# COMPACT_ATOMS: atom_id res chain seq x y z
N MET A 1 6.68 -0.22 -15.57
CA MET A 1 7.13 0.71 -14.51
C MET A 1 6.95 0.15 -13.11
N SER A 2 5.75 -0.32 -12.73
CA SER A 2 5.44 -1.02 -11.46
C SER A 2 6.54 -1.94 -10.92
N SER A 3 7.00 -2.90 -11.74
CA SER A 3 7.99 -3.89 -11.34
C SER A 3 9.36 -3.29 -11.01
N ALA A 4 9.72 -2.14 -11.59
CA ALA A 4 11.00 -1.49 -11.31
C ALA A 4 11.10 -0.96 -9.89
N PHE A 5 10.01 -0.43 -9.32
CA PHE A 5 9.96 0.04 -7.92
C PHE A 5 10.04 -1.13 -6.92
N VAL A 6 9.45 -2.28 -7.28
CA VAL A 6 9.54 -3.52 -6.51
C VAL A 6 10.96 -4.10 -6.58
N ILE A 7 11.52 -4.21 -7.79
CA ILE A 7 12.83 -4.84 -8.05
C ILE A 7 13.97 -3.99 -7.47
N THR A 8 13.90 -2.65 -7.57
CA THR A 8 14.93 -1.75 -7.02
C THR A 8 14.84 -1.58 -5.50
N GLY A 9 13.75 -2.03 -4.87
CA GLY A 9 13.52 -1.87 -3.44
C GLY A 9 13.32 -0.43 -2.98
N LEU A 10 13.16 0.54 -3.91
CA LEU A 10 12.97 1.95 -3.57
C LEU A 10 11.72 2.16 -2.71
N GLY A 11 10.60 1.50 -3.06
CA GLY A 11 9.38 1.54 -2.26
C GLY A 11 9.58 1.02 -0.83
N LYS A 12 10.43 -0.01 -0.66
CA LYS A 12 10.78 -0.58 0.64
C LYS A 12 11.62 0.38 1.49
N ARG A 13 12.58 1.07 0.87
CA ARG A 13 13.42 2.08 1.55
C ARG A 13 12.59 3.27 2.05
N ILE A 14 11.74 3.84 1.19
CA ILE A 14 10.85 4.94 1.56
C ILE A 14 9.95 4.51 2.72
N ALA A 15 9.40 3.29 2.64
CA ALA A 15 8.54 2.80 3.70
C ALA A 15 9.23 2.66 5.05
N TYR A 16 10.44 2.11 5.09
CA TYR A 16 11.18 2.03 6.35
C TYR A 16 11.55 3.40 6.92
N HIS A 17 11.87 4.39 6.08
CA HIS A 17 12.09 5.75 6.56
C HIS A 17 10.81 6.34 7.19
N MET A 18 9.65 6.13 6.57
CA MET A 18 8.37 6.62 7.12
C MET A 18 7.95 5.87 8.39
N ILE A 19 8.18 4.55 8.44
CA ILE A 19 7.96 3.75 9.65
C ILE A 19 8.90 4.19 10.78
N GLY A 20 10.17 4.47 10.49
CA GLY A 20 11.12 4.98 11.48
C GLY A 20 10.73 6.36 12.01
N ALA A 21 10.20 7.23 11.15
CA ALA A 21 9.80 8.59 11.53
C ALA A 21 8.49 8.64 12.34
N MET A 22 7.48 7.82 11.99
CA MET A 22 6.13 7.95 12.52
C MET A 22 5.48 6.64 12.99
N GLY A 23 6.11 5.48 12.83
CA GLY A 23 5.53 4.15 13.08
C GLY A 23 5.38 3.73 14.55
N SER A 24 5.35 4.67 15.50
CA SER A 24 5.33 4.37 16.94
C SER A 24 4.01 3.73 17.42
N THR A 25 2.93 3.80 16.64
CA THR A 25 1.64 3.18 16.97
C THR A 25 1.03 2.51 15.74
N THR A 26 0.18 1.50 15.97
CA THR A 26 -0.54 0.79 14.89
C THR A 26 -1.37 1.74 14.02
N LEU A 27 -1.99 2.77 14.61
CA LEU A 27 -2.74 3.79 13.88
C LEU A 27 -1.82 4.61 12.96
N ARG A 28 -0.66 5.05 13.45
CA ARG A 28 0.32 5.80 12.65
C ARG A 28 0.92 4.95 11.54
N LEU A 29 1.14 3.65 11.79
CA LEU A 29 1.51 2.70 10.74
C LEU A 29 0.45 2.65 9.63
N GLY A 30 -0.84 2.72 9.98
CA GLY A 30 -1.92 2.87 9.02
C GLY A 30 -1.78 4.13 8.15
N TYR A 31 -1.48 5.28 8.74
CA TYR A 31 -1.22 6.52 7.99
C TYR A 31 0.04 6.41 7.10
N VAL A 32 1.10 5.76 7.56
CA VAL A 32 2.29 5.52 6.76
C VAL A 32 1.94 4.72 5.49
N THR A 33 1.07 3.70 5.61
CA THR A 33 0.61 2.95 4.42
C THR A 33 -0.19 3.82 3.44
N MET A 34 -0.99 4.77 3.96
CA MET A 34 -1.72 5.72 3.13
C MET A 34 -0.78 6.59 2.31
N PHE A 35 0.19 7.24 2.95
CA PHE A 35 1.12 8.11 2.24
C PHE A 35 1.99 7.34 1.24
N LEU A 36 2.48 6.15 1.62
CA LEU A 36 3.23 5.29 0.71
C LEU A 36 2.45 4.95 -0.54
N ASP A 37 1.21 4.50 -0.37
CA ASP A 37 0.39 4.11 -1.51
C ASP A 37 -0.03 5.31 -2.35
N LEU A 38 -0.27 6.47 -1.72
CA LEU A 38 -0.54 7.72 -2.44
C LEU A 38 0.63 8.14 -3.33
N LEU A 39 1.86 8.06 -2.83
CA LEU A 39 3.09 8.33 -3.60
C LEU A 39 3.30 7.33 -4.74
N LEU A 40 2.94 6.06 -4.53
CA LEU A 40 3.12 4.99 -5.52
C LEU A 40 2.01 4.93 -6.57
N SER A 41 0.81 5.41 -6.23
CA SER A 41 -0.39 5.33 -7.07
C SER A 41 -0.27 5.98 -8.47
N PRO A 42 0.41 7.13 -8.67
CA PRO A 42 0.52 7.74 -10.00
C PRO A 42 1.54 6.99 -10.87
N ALA A 43 2.56 6.38 -10.25
CA ALA A 43 3.64 5.68 -10.92
C ALA A 43 3.30 4.21 -11.25
N THR A 44 2.26 3.66 -10.63
CA THR A 44 1.90 2.25 -10.74
C THR A 44 0.44 2.06 -11.15
N PRO A 45 0.16 1.69 -12.41
CA PRO A 45 -1.20 1.58 -12.94
C PRO A 45 -1.94 0.29 -12.51
N SER A 46 -1.51 -0.36 -11.42
CA SER A 46 -2.07 -1.63 -10.96
C SER A 46 -2.15 -1.70 -9.43
N ASN A 47 -3.38 -1.78 -8.94
CA ASN A 47 -3.70 -1.89 -7.51
C ASN A 47 -3.15 -3.19 -6.92
N THR A 48 -3.24 -4.29 -7.67
CA THR A 48 -2.74 -5.61 -7.24
C THR A 48 -1.23 -5.60 -7.09
N ALA A 49 -0.52 -4.95 -8.02
CA ALA A 49 0.93 -4.85 -7.95
C ALA A 49 1.40 -4.00 -6.76
N ARG A 50 0.71 -2.90 -6.45
CA ARG A 50 1.01 -2.07 -5.27
C ARG A 50 0.72 -2.81 -3.96
N SER A 51 -0.49 -3.34 -3.82
CA SER A 51 -0.93 -4.01 -2.60
C SER A 51 -0.10 -5.26 -2.31
N GLY A 52 0.05 -6.16 -3.30
CA GLY A 52 0.72 -7.44 -3.10
C GLY A 52 2.25 -7.38 -3.23
N GLY A 53 2.77 -6.55 -4.13
CA GLY A 53 4.19 -6.50 -4.45
C GLY A 53 5.01 -5.58 -3.55
N ILE A 54 4.43 -4.46 -3.10
CA ILE A 54 5.15 -3.44 -2.31
C ILE A 54 4.63 -3.42 -0.87
N ILE A 55 3.35 -3.13 -0.68
CA ILE A 55 2.81 -2.79 0.65
C ILE A 55 2.71 -4.03 1.55
N PHE A 56 2.24 -5.15 1.01
CA PHE A 56 2.08 -6.39 1.78
C PHE A 56 3.38 -6.89 2.45
N PRO A 57 4.52 -7.07 1.75
CA PRO A 57 5.74 -7.55 2.40
C PRO A 57 6.27 -6.60 3.49
N ILE A 58 6.08 -5.29 3.32
CA ILE A 58 6.44 -4.28 4.34
C ILE A 58 5.56 -4.45 5.57
N ILE A 59 4.23 -4.48 5.39
CA ILE A 59 3.28 -4.53 6.50
C ILE A 59 3.31 -5.89 7.19
N ASN A 60 3.49 -6.98 6.46
CA ASN A 60 3.69 -8.30 7.03
C ASN A 60 4.93 -8.31 7.95
N SER A 61 6.06 -7.74 7.50
CA SER A 61 7.27 -7.62 8.33
C SER A 61 7.01 -6.85 9.64
N VAL A 62 6.24 -5.76 9.59
CA VAL A 62 5.87 -4.97 10.78
C VAL A 62 4.90 -5.72 11.70
N VAL A 63 3.89 -6.37 11.13
CA VAL A 63 2.87 -7.13 11.85
C VAL A 63 3.49 -8.32 12.61
N VAL A 64 4.42 -9.02 11.97
CA VAL A 64 5.20 -10.11 12.60
C VAL A 64 6.09 -9.55 13.72
N ALA A 65 6.76 -8.41 13.50
CA ALA A 65 7.58 -7.77 14.53
C ALA A 65 6.75 -7.29 15.74
N LEU A 66 5.48 -6.93 15.54
CA LEU A 66 4.52 -6.62 16.60
C LEU A 66 3.95 -7.88 17.30
N GLY A 67 4.42 -9.07 16.93
CA GLY A 67 3.97 -10.35 17.50
C GLY A 67 2.51 -10.67 17.17
N SER A 68 2.01 -10.16 16.03
CA SER A 68 0.66 -10.40 15.52
C SER A 68 0.73 -11.48 14.44
N ASP A 69 0.36 -12.69 14.82
CA ASP A 69 0.37 -13.84 13.92
C ASP A 69 -1.04 -14.09 13.35
N PRO A 70 -1.19 -14.42 12.04
CA PRO A 70 -2.51 -14.65 11.43
C PRO A 70 -3.29 -15.80 12.07
N GLU A 71 -2.63 -16.83 12.57
CA GLU A 71 -3.27 -18.01 13.17
C GLU A 71 -3.46 -17.84 14.67
N LYS A 72 -2.44 -17.33 15.38
CA LYS A 72 -2.45 -17.30 16.85
C LYS A 72 -2.94 -15.99 17.45
N SER A 73 -2.71 -14.85 16.80
CA SER A 73 -3.02 -13.53 17.37
C SER A 73 -3.31 -12.43 16.33
N PRO A 74 -4.27 -12.65 15.40
CA PRO A 74 -4.48 -11.75 14.26
C PRO A 74 -4.96 -10.34 14.66
N LYS A 75 -5.58 -10.20 15.84
CA LYS A 75 -6.20 -8.94 16.29
C LYS A 75 -5.23 -7.92 16.90
N LYS A 76 -3.96 -8.27 17.15
CA LYS A 76 -2.99 -7.35 17.77
C LYS A 76 -2.62 -6.17 16.86
N ALA A 77 -2.34 -6.44 15.59
CA ALA A 77 -2.02 -5.40 14.60
C ALA A 77 -2.40 -5.81 13.18
N GLY A 78 -2.25 -7.10 12.85
CA GLY A 78 -2.41 -7.64 11.49
C GLY A 78 -3.79 -7.39 10.89
N ARG A 79 -4.86 -7.69 11.63
CA ARG A 79 -6.23 -7.52 11.12
C ARG A 79 -6.54 -6.06 10.77
N TYR A 80 -6.16 -5.11 11.63
CA TYR A 80 -6.38 -3.70 11.37
C TYR A 80 -5.52 -3.20 10.19
N LEU A 81 -4.21 -3.48 10.20
CA LEU A 81 -3.31 -2.99 9.18
C LEU A 81 -3.63 -3.56 7.79
N MET A 82 -3.97 -4.84 7.69
CA MET A 82 -4.36 -5.46 6.41
C MET A 82 -5.66 -4.87 5.87
N MET A 83 -6.66 -4.63 6.73
CA MET A 83 -7.90 -3.98 6.32
C MET A 83 -7.66 -2.52 5.89
N ASN A 84 -6.80 -1.81 6.62
CA ASN A 84 -6.44 -0.44 6.30
C ASN A 84 -5.72 -0.35 4.94
N VAL A 85 -4.74 -1.21 4.69
CA VAL A 85 -4.04 -1.29 3.39
C VAL A 85 -5.03 -1.53 2.26
N TYR A 86 -5.98 -2.44 2.44
CA TYR A 86 -7.00 -2.72 1.43
C TYR A 86 -7.84 -1.49 1.09
N MET A 87 -8.33 -0.78 2.12
CA MET A 87 -9.15 0.43 1.92
C MET A 87 -8.34 1.59 1.33
N VAL A 88 -7.10 1.78 1.78
CA VAL A 88 -6.17 2.79 1.25
C VAL A 88 -5.93 2.56 -0.23
N VAL A 89 -5.52 1.34 -0.62
CA VAL A 89 -5.20 1.03 -2.02
C VAL A 89 -6.40 1.25 -2.92
N LYS A 90 -7.61 0.89 -2.46
CA LYS A 90 -8.83 1.22 -3.22
C LYS A 90 -9.05 2.71 -3.35
N THR A 91 -8.94 3.45 -2.25
CA THR A 91 -9.23 4.88 -2.21
C THR A 91 -8.26 5.66 -3.10
N THR A 92 -6.96 5.42 -3.00
CA THR A 92 -5.94 6.10 -3.85
C THR A 92 -6.13 5.79 -5.32
N SER A 93 -6.67 4.60 -5.64
CA SER A 93 -6.96 4.21 -7.01
C SER A 93 -8.10 5.01 -7.63
N TYR A 94 -8.96 5.62 -6.83
CA TYR A 94 -9.97 6.56 -7.31
C TYR A 94 -9.43 7.99 -7.45
N ILE A 95 -8.29 8.32 -6.83
CA ILE A 95 -7.70 9.67 -6.87
C ILE A 95 -7.01 9.96 -8.21
N PHE A 96 -6.42 8.93 -8.84
CA PHE A 96 -5.68 9.08 -10.09
C PHE A 96 -6.31 8.31 -11.25
N LEU A 97 -6.48 8.98 -12.39
CA LEU A 97 -6.99 8.38 -13.64
C LEU A 97 -6.10 7.21 -14.11
N THR A 98 -4.80 7.27 -13.84
CA THR A 98 -3.83 6.25 -14.25
C THR A 98 -3.72 5.08 -13.28
N ALA A 99 -4.33 5.15 -12.10
CA ALA A 99 -4.08 4.18 -11.03
C ALA A 99 -4.79 2.83 -11.25
N MET A 100 -5.86 2.77 -12.04
CA MET A 100 -6.63 1.55 -12.28
C MET A 100 -7.17 1.45 -13.72
N ALA A 101 -7.23 0.23 -14.26
CA ALA A 101 -7.74 -0.04 -15.60
C ALA A 101 -9.17 0.49 -15.89
N PRO A 102 -10.16 0.44 -14.96
CA PRO A 102 -11.47 1.03 -15.17
C PRO A 102 -11.42 2.55 -15.36
N ASN A 103 -10.50 3.24 -14.70
CA ASN A 103 -10.37 4.70 -14.84
C ASN A 103 -9.79 5.07 -16.22
N ALA A 104 -8.82 4.29 -16.71
CA ALA A 104 -8.30 4.42 -18.06
C ALA A 104 -9.37 4.09 -19.12
N LEU A 105 -10.21 3.07 -18.88
CA LEU A 105 -11.34 2.73 -19.74
C LEU A 105 -12.37 3.87 -19.76
N ALA A 106 -12.75 4.41 -18.60
CA ALA A 106 -13.65 5.56 -18.51
C ALA A 106 -13.12 6.77 -19.29
N LEU A 107 -11.81 7.04 -19.20
CA LEU A 107 -11.18 8.10 -19.99
C LEU A 107 -11.27 7.83 -21.50
N SER A 108 -11.06 6.59 -21.94
CA SER A 108 -11.21 6.22 -23.37
C SER A 108 -12.65 6.29 -23.87
N LEU A 109 -13.64 6.08 -23.00
CA LEU A 109 -15.06 6.20 -23.35
C LEU A 109 -15.54 7.66 -23.33
N MET A 110 -14.85 8.55 -22.63
CA MET A 110 -15.09 10.00 -22.61
C MET A 110 -14.30 10.76 -23.67
N ALA A 111 -13.36 10.12 -24.35
CA ALA A 111 -12.62 10.72 -25.45
C ALA A 111 -13.58 10.97 -26.64
N PRO A 112 -13.49 12.15 -27.29
CA PRO A 112 -14.41 12.56 -28.35
C PRO A 112 -14.30 11.72 -29.63
#